data_AF-A0A1V5ZLX0-F1
#
_entry.id   AF-A0A1V5ZLX0-F1
#
_cell.length_a   1.000
_cell.length_b   1.000
_cell.length_c   1.000
_cell.angle_alpha   90.00
_cell.angle_beta   90.00
_cell.angle_gamma   90.00
#
_symmetry.space_group_name_H-M   'P 1'
#
loop_
_entity.id
_entity.type
_entity.pdbx_description
1 polymer ?
#
loop_
_entity_poly.entity_id
_entity_poly.type
_entity_poly.pdbx_seq_one_letter_code
_entity_poly.pdbx_strand_id
1 'polypeptide(L)' 'MVPYPLEKDLTQSYIDYAMSVIISRALPDTRDGCKPVIRRILYGMYDMKMFYNTKHKKSARIV' A
#
# COMPACT_ATOMS: atom_id res chain seq x y z
N MET A 1 -23.38 -24.19 10.23
CA MET A 1 -22.85 -23.58 8.99
C MET A 1 -24.05 -23.10 8.20
N VAL A 2 -24.31 -21.79 8.18
CA VAL A 2 -25.45 -21.24 7.43
C VAL A 2 -25.07 -21.32 5.95
N PRO A 3 -25.88 -21.95 5.08
CA PRO A 3 -25.59 -21.99 3.65
C PRO A 3 -25.72 -20.57 3.11
N TYR A 4 -24.59 -19.94 2.78
CA TYR A 4 -24.56 -18.65 2.13
C TYR A 4 -24.58 -18.86 0.62
N PRO A 5 -25.45 -18.17 -0.15
CA PRO A 5 -25.48 -18.31 -1.60
C PRO A 5 -24.12 -17.93 -2.21
N LEU A 6 -23.52 -18.84 -2.98
CA LEU A 6 -22.20 -18.65 -3.62
C LEU A 6 -22.14 -17.40 -4.50
N GLU A 7 -23.21 -17.10 -5.23
CA GLU A 7 -23.30 -15.91 -6.08
C GLU A 7 -23.14 -14.60 -5.30
N LYS A 8 -23.71 -14.54 -4.10
CA LYS A 8 -23.58 -13.38 -3.22
C LYS A 8 -22.16 -13.26 -2.67
N ASP A 9 -21.54 -14.38 -2.32
CA ASP A 9 -20.18 -14.42 -1.77
C ASP A 9 -19.12 -14.01 -2.79
N LEU A 10 -19.25 -14.50 -4.02
CA LEU A 10 -18.38 -14.14 -5.13
C LEU A 10 -18.48 -12.65 -5.47
N THR A 11 -19.70 -12.12 -5.53
CA THR A 11 -19.93 -10.70 -5.81
C THR A 11 -19.34 -9.82 -4.71
N GLN A 12 -19.55 -10.18 -3.44
CA GLN A 12 -19.02 -9.44 -2.30
C GLN A 12 -17.49 -9.47 -2.27
N SER A 13 -16.89 -10.65 -2.44
CA SER A 13 -15.43 -10.82 -2.48
C SER A 13 -14.79 -10.01 -3.62
N TYR A 14 -15.44 -9.95 -4.78
CA TYR A 14 -14.98 -9.14 -5.90
C TYR A 14 -15.00 -7.65 -5.56
N ILE A 15 -16.09 -7.15 -4.99
CA ILE A 15 -16.23 -5.75 -4.60
C ILE A 15 -15.21 -5.39 -3.52
N ASP A 16 -15.02 -6.22 -2.50
CA ASP A 16 -14.07 -5.98 -1.43
C ASP A 16 -12.63 -5.93 -1.96
N TYR A 17 -12.28 -6.85 -2.86
CA TYR A 17 -10.98 -6.81 -3.52
C TYR A 17 -10.83 -5.54 -4.38
N ALA A 18 -11.81 -5.23 -5.24
CA ALA A 18 -11.75 -4.07 -6.12
C ALA A 18 -11.61 -2.76 -5.34
N MET A 19 -12.41 -2.58 -4.29
CA MET A 19 -12.33 -1.40 -3.41
C MET A 19 -10.98 -1.32 -2.69
N SER A 20 -10.45 -2.45 -2.21
CA SER A 20 -9.11 -2.48 -1.60
C SER A 20 -8.01 -2.08 -2.58
N VAL A 21 -8.11 -2.49 -3.85
CA VAL A 21 -7.15 -2.12 -4.91
C VAL A 21 -7.20 -0.62 -5.15
N ILE A 22 -8.41 -0.08 -5.37
CA ILE A 22 -8.63 1.32 -5.75
C ILE A 22 -8.07 2.24 -4.67
N ILE A 23 -8.48 2.02 -3.42
CA ILE A 23 -8.14 2.91 -2.30
C ILE A 23 -6.70 2.72 -1.84
N SER A 24 -6.25 1.47 -1.66
CA SER A 24 -5.02 1.19 -0.91
C SER A 24 -3.79 0.93 -1.80
N ARG A 25 -3.96 0.88 -3.13
CA ARG A 25 -2.85 0.52 -4.03
C ARG A 25 -2.79 1.37 -5.29
N ALA A 26 -3.91 1.57 -5.98
CA ALA A 26 -3.94 2.12 -7.33
C ALA A 26 -3.89 3.65 -7.35
N LEU A 27 -4.79 4.31 -6.61
CA LEU A 27 -4.92 5.77 -6.63
C LEU A 27 -4.00 6.44 -5.58
N PRO A 28 -3.37 7.57 -5.94
CA PRO A 28 -2.63 8.39 -4.98
C PRO A 28 -3.58 9.21 -4.09
N ASP A 29 -3.10 9.59 -2.90
CA ASP A 29 -3.80 10.55 -2.04
C ASP A 29 -3.63 11.96 -2.63
N THR A 30 -4.68 12.79 -2.60
CA THR A 30 -4.66 14.15 -3.17
C THR A 30 -3.80 15.11 -2.37
N ARG A 31 -3.54 14.83 -1.08
CA ARG A 31 -2.78 15.71 -0.20
C ARG A 31 -1.29 15.74 -0.54
N ASP A 32 -0.73 14.57 -0.86
CA ASP A 32 0.70 14.38 -1.10
C ASP A 32 1.02 13.86 -2.51
N GLY A 33 0.01 13.50 -3.30
CA GLY A 33 0.16 12.91 -4.63
C GLY A 33 0.84 11.54 -4.64
N CYS A 34 1.09 10.94 -3.47
CA CYS A 34 1.89 9.73 -3.34
C CYS A 34 1.01 8.49 -3.22
N LYS A 35 1.41 7.42 -3.92
CA LYS A 35 0.84 6.08 -3.69
C LYS A 35 1.25 5.56 -2.31
N PRO A 36 0.45 4.71 -1.65
CA PRO A 36 0.76 4.18 -0.31
C PRO A 36 2.12 3.47 -0.19
N VAL A 37 2.63 2.87 -1.27
CA VAL A 37 3.96 2.24 -1.27
C VAL A 37 5.10 3.26 -1.14
N ILE A 38 5.00 4.40 -1.82
CA ILE A 38 6.05 5.44 -1.81
C ILE A 38 6.15 6.06 -0.42
N ARG A 39 5.00 6.31 0.22
CA ARG A 39 4.94 6.83 1.59
C ARG A 39 5.68 5.92 2.58
N ARG A 40 5.48 4.60 2.48
CA ARG A 40 6.17 3.60 3.33
C ARG A 40 7.68 3.58 3.09
N ILE A 41 8.12 3.68 1.84
CA ILE A 41 9.55 3.73 1.50
C ILE A 41 10.19 4.97 2.11
N LEU A 42 9.59 6.16 1.90
CA LEU A 42 10.11 7.42 2.43
C LEU A 42 10.14 7.41 3.97
N TYR A 43 9.11 6.86 4.60
CA TYR A 43 9.05 6.71 6.05
C TYR A 43 10.14 5.75 6.58
N GLY A 44 10.35 4.60 5.94
CA GLY A 44 11.44 3.67 6.31
C GLY A 44 12.82 4.29 6.14
N MET A 45 13.03 5.10 5.09
CA MET A 45 14.27 5.86 4.91
C MET A 45 14.47 6.91 6.01
N TYR A 46 13.39 7.57 6.44
CA TYR A 46 13.41 8.52 7.55
C TYR A 46 13.81 7.85 8.87
N ASP A 47 13.18 6.73 9.22
CA ASP A 47 13.51 5.96 10.44
C ASP A 47 14.97 5.49 10.46
N MET A 48 15.53 5.15 9.30
CA MET A 48 16.93 4.74 9.15
C MET A 48 17.92 5.92 9.03
N LYS A 49 17.44 7.17 9.21
CA LYS A 49 18.21 8.41 9.11
C LYS A 49 18.96 8.54 7.78
N MET A 50 18.34 8.13 6.67
CA MET A 50 18.91 8.20 5.33
C MET A 50 18.55 9.54 4.66
N PHE A 51 19.16 10.60 5.15
CA PHE A 51 19.00 11.94 4.60
C PHE A 51 20.02 12.22 3.49
N TYR A 52 19.73 13.23 2.67
CA TYR A 52 20.59 13.66 1.55
C TYR A 52 22.03 14.01 1.97
N ASN A 53 22.24 14.41 3.23
CA ASN A 53 23.54 14.78 3.79
C ASN A 53 24.30 13.60 4.44
N THR A 54 23.76 12.37 4.35
CA THR A 54 24.37 11.17 4.92
C THR A 54 24.96 10.26 3.83
N LYS A 55 25.91 9.39 4.20
CA LYS A 55 26.48 8.41 3.27
C LYS A 55 25.38 7.45 2.78
N HIS A 56 25.39 7.16 1.48
CA HIS A 56 24.46 6.20 0.89
C HIS A 56 24.59 4.80 1.50
N LYS A 57 23.45 4.14 1.71
CA LYS A 57 23.37 2.74 2.14
C LYS A 57 22.80 1.91 0.97
N LYS A 58 23.10 0.60 0.95
CA LYS A 58 22.59 -0.31 -0.08
C LYS A 58 21.06 -0.38 -0.02
N SER A 59 20.41 -0.40 -1.18
CA SER A 59 18.93 -0.42 -1.30
C SER A 59 18.29 -1.62 -0.62
N ALA A 60 18.99 -2.78 -0.61
CA ALA A 60 18.54 -4.01 0.07
C ALA A 60 18.39 -3.87 1.60
N ARG A 61 18.77 -2.73 2.19
CA ARG A 61 18.49 -2.45 3.61
C ARG A 61 17.11 -1.85 3.85
N ILE A 62 16.48 -1.26 2.83
CA ILE A 62 15.17 -0.60 2.91
C ILE A 62 14.06 -1.52 2.36
N VAL A 63 14.40 -2.32 1.34
CA VAL A 63 13.53 -3.35 0.74
C VAL A 63 13.34 -4.49 1.73
#